data_AF-A0A133V3D8-F1
#
_entry.id   AF-A0A133V3D8-F1
#
_cell.length_a   1.000
_cell.length_b   1.000
_cell.length_c   1.000
_cell.angle_alpha   90.00
_cell.angle_beta   90.00
_cell.angle_gamma   90.00
#
_symmetry.space_group_name_H-M   'P 1'
#
loop_
_entity.id
_entity.type
_entity.pdbx_description
1 polymer ?
#
loop_
_entity_poly.entity_id
_entity_poly.type
_entity_poly.pdbx_seq_one_letter_code
_entity_poly.pdbx_strand_id
1 'polypeptide(L)'
;MVRKDVGRVRLKSVSEEDFSSCVDSVVWIMCEECGYKHYVPIRCGRRTCPDCAFYRFLEMKEKYKRFKNPRNAKFLTLTLKRSWDLEDLIERAIDCFKKLRRRKIFRKVKGGFYSIEVKPPTAEGWFVHIHAVISGPFIPEGKISEEWKDLTGDSYIVKITDARFRKNIVYYVLGYTSNKAKIKETWKGVPEWRKEKFEEAVKNRRLIQPALVGNTWDEF
;
A
#
# COMPACT_ATOMS: atom_id res chain seq x y z
N MET A 1 3.39 29.11 -27.14
CA MET A 1 4.04 29.79 -26.00
C MET A 1 3.43 29.25 -24.71
N VAL A 2 4.09 28.28 -24.08
CA VAL A 2 3.60 27.65 -22.84
C VAL A 2 3.70 28.69 -21.74
N ARG A 3 2.57 29.19 -21.22
CA ARG A 3 2.58 30.06 -20.04
C ARG A 3 3.07 29.23 -18.85
N LYS A 4 4.33 29.45 -18.49
CA LYS A 4 4.89 29.16 -17.17
C LYS A 4 4.23 30.11 -16.19
N ASP A 5 3.13 29.69 -15.60
CA ASP A 5 2.65 30.13 -14.29
C ASP A 5 1.37 29.37 -13.99
N VAL A 6 1.53 28.11 -13.55
CA VAL A 6 0.47 27.44 -12.80
C VAL A 6 0.47 28.10 -11.44
N GLY A 7 -0.18 29.27 -11.36
CA GLY A 7 -0.40 29.99 -10.11
C GLY A 7 -0.92 29.00 -9.08
N ARG A 8 -0.16 28.82 -8.00
CA ARG A 8 -0.57 28.03 -6.85
C ARG A 8 -1.91 28.60 -6.40
N VAL A 9 -3.01 27.91 -6.67
CA VAL A 9 -4.32 28.30 -6.14
C VAL A 9 -4.16 28.25 -4.63
N ARG A 10 -3.99 29.43 -4.01
CA ARG A 10 -4.10 29.60 -2.57
C ARG A 10 -5.57 29.39 -2.25
N LEU A 11 -5.94 28.13 -2.05
CA LEU A 11 -7.13 27.82 -1.29
C LEU A 11 -6.98 28.57 0.04
N LYS A 12 -7.94 29.44 0.35
CA LYS A 12 -8.10 29.99 1.70
C LYS A 12 -7.94 28.82 2.68
N SER A 13 -7.23 29.04 3.78
CA SER A 13 -7.05 28.04 4.83
C SER A 13 -8.43 27.61 5.35
N VAL A 14 -9.00 26.58 4.75
CA VAL A 14 -10.20 25.94 5.28
C VAL A 14 -9.72 25.04 6.40
N SER A 15 -10.12 25.33 7.63
CA SER A 15 -9.80 24.51 8.78
C SER A 15 -10.50 23.16 8.63
N GLU A 16 -9.91 22.11 9.22
CA GLU A 16 -10.45 20.74 9.17
C GLU A 16 -11.86 20.61 9.78
N GLU A 17 -12.32 21.64 10.50
CA GLU A 17 -13.60 21.69 11.21
C GLU A 17 -14.80 21.98 10.29
N ASP A 18 -14.58 22.45 9.05
CA ASP A 18 -15.65 22.87 8.14
C ASP A 18 -16.24 21.75 7.25
N PHE A 19 -15.70 20.53 7.31
CA PHE A 19 -16.15 19.43 6.44
C PHE A 19 -16.44 18.13 7.20
N SER A 20 -17.64 17.57 6.98
CA SER A 20 -18.03 16.28 7.55
C SER A 20 -17.26 15.10 6.94
N SER A 21 -16.78 15.28 5.71
CA SER A 21 -15.92 14.35 4.98
C SER A 21 -14.95 15.08 4.05
N CYS A 22 -13.81 14.45 3.75
CA CYS A 22 -12.75 15.06 2.95
C CYS A 22 -13.18 15.35 1.49
N VAL A 23 -14.32 14.81 1.04
CA VAL A 23 -14.76 14.85 -0.36
C VAL A 23 -16.05 15.66 -0.56
N ASP A 24 -16.42 16.45 0.45
CA ASP A 24 -17.63 17.29 0.42
C ASP A 24 -17.50 18.50 -0.52
N SER A 25 -16.28 18.81 -0.99
CA SER A 25 -16.00 19.91 -1.93
C SER A 25 -15.58 19.40 -3.31
N VAL A 26 -16.18 19.95 -4.35
CA VAL A 26 -15.87 19.65 -5.77
C VAL A 26 -15.56 20.95 -6.49
N VAL A 27 -14.47 20.95 -7.27
CA VAL A 27 -14.19 21.99 -8.27
C VAL A 27 -14.52 21.46 -9.65
N TRP A 28 -14.80 22.33 -10.61
CA TRP A 28 -14.90 21.93 -12.01
C TRP A 28 -13.76 22.57 -12.82
N ILE A 29 -13.23 21.82 -13.77
CA ILE A 29 -12.32 22.30 -14.80
C ILE A 29 -13.05 22.19 -16.14
N MET A 30 -12.85 23.13 -17.04
CA MET A 30 -13.52 23.16 -18.34
C MET A 30 -12.48 23.08 -19.46
N CYS A 31 -12.72 22.23 -20.46
CA CYS A 31 -11.92 22.22 -21.67
C CYS A 31 -12.18 23.50 -22.47
N GLU A 32 -11.14 24.27 -22.77
CA GLU A 32 -11.29 25.52 -23.54
C GLU A 32 -11.72 25.28 -24.98
N GLU A 33 -11.39 24.12 -25.57
CA GLU A 33 -11.71 23.80 -26.97
C GLU A 33 -13.16 23.35 -27.18
N CYS A 34 -13.71 22.53 -26.27
CA CYS A 34 -15.05 21.94 -26.45
C CYS A 34 -16.06 22.31 -25.36
N GLY A 35 -15.67 23.09 -24.35
CA GLY A 35 -16.53 23.50 -23.24
C GLY A 35 -16.91 22.39 -22.26
N TYR A 36 -16.37 21.17 -22.42
CA TYR A 36 -16.69 20.04 -21.56
C TYR A 36 -16.19 20.29 -20.12
N LYS A 37 -17.08 20.10 -19.14
CA LYS A 37 -16.78 20.30 -17.71
C LYS A 37 -16.43 18.96 -17.04
N HIS A 38 -15.24 18.88 -16.46
CA HIS A 38 -14.86 17.78 -15.57
C HIS A 38 -14.99 18.23 -14.11
N TYR A 39 -15.69 17.44 -13.32
CA TYR A 39 -15.82 17.66 -11.87
C TYR A 39 -14.71 16.89 -11.14
N VAL A 40 -13.97 17.58 -10.27
CA VAL A 40 -12.83 17.05 -9.53
C VAL A 40 -13.07 17.25 -8.04
N PRO A 41 -13.15 16.17 -7.23
CA PRO A 41 -13.26 16.30 -5.78
C PRO A 41 -11.95 16.86 -5.21
N ILE A 42 -12.07 17.85 -4.32
CA ILE A 42 -10.96 18.29 -3.47
C ILE A 42 -10.67 17.19 -2.46
N ARG A 43 -9.40 16.86 -2.25
CA ARG A 43 -8.95 15.79 -1.35
C ARG A 43 -7.74 16.25 -0.57
N CYS A 44 -7.64 15.88 0.71
CA CYS A 44 -6.48 16.18 1.55
C CYS A 44 -5.23 15.36 1.18
N GLY A 45 -5.41 14.26 0.43
CA GLY A 45 -4.34 13.39 -0.06
C GLY A 45 -3.71 12.48 1.01
N ARG A 46 -4.00 12.68 2.31
CA ARG A 46 -3.46 11.88 3.42
C ARG A 46 -3.77 10.39 3.25
N ARG A 47 -2.80 9.51 3.54
CA ARG A 47 -2.93 8.05 3.50
C ARG A 47 -3.84 7.50 4.61
N THR A 48 -3.89 8.19 5.73
CA THR A 48 -4.76 7.94 6.88
C THR A 48 -6.21 8.37 6.67
N CYS A 49 -6.50 9.21 5.66
CA CYS A 49 -7.87 9.64 5.34
C CYS A 49 -8.66 8.53 4.63
N PRO A 50 -9.81 8.08 5.18
CA PRO A 50 -10.62 7.01 4.59
C PRO A 50 -11.22 7.36 3.22
N ASP A 51 -11.61 8.62 2.99
CA ASP A 51 -12.16 9.04 1.70
C ASP A 51 -11.06 9.06 0.63
N CYS A 52 -9.91 9.66 0.94
CA CYS A 52 -8.76 9.60 0.05
C CYS A 52 -8.32 8.14 -0.22
N ALA A 53 -8.46 7.25 0.76
CA ALA A 53 -8.16 5.84 0.58
C ALA A 53 -9.08 5.21 -0.48
N PHE A 54 -10.39 5.44 -0.40
CA PHE A 54 -11.35 4.97 -1.40
C PHE A 54 -10.95 5.34 -2.83
N TYR A 55 -10.66 6.63 -3.08
CA TYR A 55 -10.26 7.07 -4.41
C TYR A 55 -8.91 6.47 -4.84
N ARG A 56 -7.92 6.40 -3.94
CA ARG A 56 -6.66 5.66 -4.22
C ARG A 56 -6.92 4.21 -4.58
N PHE A 57 -7.86 3.54 -3.91
CA PHE A 57 -8.21 2.16 -4.23
C PHE A 57 -8.81 2.04 -5.63
N LEU A 58 -9.69 2.95 -6.04
CA LEU A 58 -10.23 2.98 -7.40
C LEU A 58 -9.14 3.22 -8.44
N GLU A 59 -8.29 4.21 -8.22
CA GLU A 59 -7.13 4.52 -9.08
C GLU A 59 -6.20 3.30 -9.20
N MET A 60 -5.88 2.63 -8.10
CA MET A 60 -5.04 1.44 -8.11
C MET A 60 -5.74 0.23 -8.73
N LYS A 61 -7.04 0.05 -8.49
CA LYS A 61 -7.83 -1.04 -9.09
C LYS A 61 -7.84 -0.91 -10.61
N GLU A 62 -7.98 0.31 -11.13
CA GLU A 62 -7.91 0.60 -12.56
C GLU A 62 -6.50 0.37 -13.11
N LYS A 63 -5.48 0.95 -12.46
CA LYS A 63 -4.06 0.75 -12.81
C LYS A 63 -3.67 -0.72 -12.87
N TYR A 64 -4.19 -1.52 -11.94
CA TYR A 64 -3.86 -2.92 -11.80
C TYR A 64 -4.97 -3.87 -12.28
N LYS A 65 -5.91 -3.38 -13.11
CA LYS A 65 -7.08 -4.17 -13.54
C LYS A 65 -6.74 -5.44 -14.31
N ARG A 66 -5.56 -5.49 -14.92
CA ARG A 66 -5.03 -6.63 -15.67
C ARG A 66 -4.45 -7.74 -14.76
N PHE A 67 -4.23 -7.47 -13.47
CA PHE A 67 -3.51 -8.38 -12.55
C PHE A 67 -4.43 -9.13 -11.59
N LYS A 68 -5.62 -9.61 -12.02
CA LYS A 68 -6.65 -10.03 -11.05
C LYS A 68 -6.27 -11.25 -10.21
N ASN A 69 -5.77 -12.32 -10.82
CA ASN A 69 -5.42 -13.57 -10.15
C ASN A 69 -4.22 -14.26 -10.81
N PRO A 70 -3.04 -14.27 -10.16
CA PRO A 70 -1.90 -15.05 -10.66
C PRO A 70 -2.20 -16.55 -10.68
N ARG A 71 -1.61 -17.27 -11.64
CA ARG A 71 -1.68 -18.74 -11.63
C ARG A 71 -1.00 -19.28 -10.38
N ASN A 72 -1.53 -20.35 -9.80
CA ASN A 72 -0.98 -20.99 -8.60
C ASN A 72 -0.77 -20.02 -7.40
N ALA A 73 -1.67 -19.05 -7.20
CA ALA A 73 -1.51 -18.00 -6.20
C ALA A 73 -1.34 -18.54 -4.76
N LYS A 74 -0.46 -17.89 -3.99
CA LYS A 74 -0.32 -18.02 -2.54
C LYS A 74 -0.41 -16.64 -1.91
N PHE A 75 -1.03 -16.55 -0.75
CA PHE A 75 -1.08 -15.33 0.04
C PHE A 75 -0.07 -15.44 1.18
N LEU A 76 0.94 -14.59 1.15
CA LEU A 76 2.03 -14.51 2.10
C LEU A 76 1.87 -13.23 2.94
N THR A 77 1.94 -13.36 4.26
CA THR A 77 2.08 -12.25 5.19
C THR A 77 3.39 -12.40 5.94
N LEU A 78 4.22 -11.36 5.90
CA LEU A 78 5.44 -11.26 6.69
C LEU A 78 5.26 -10.15 7.72
N THR A 79 5.71 -10.40 8.93
CA THR A 79 5.57 -9.45 10.03
C THR A 79 6.95 -9.09 10.56
N LEU A 80 7.21 -7.79 10.75
CA LEU A 80 8.41 -7.32 11.44
C LEU A 80 8.14 -7.12 12.92
N LYS A 81 9.16 -7.36 13.75
CA LYS A 81 9.16 -6.99 15.17
C LYS A 81 8.91 -5.49 15.31
N ARG A 82 8.19 -5.10 16.37
CA ARG A 82 7.84 -3.71 16.61
C ARG A 82 9.07 -2.84 16.88
N SER A 83 8.99 -1.59 16.46
CA SER A 83 10.03 -0.58 16.66
C SER A 83 9.42 0.81 16.81
N TRP A 84 10.05 1.66 17.62
CA TRP A 84 9.69 3.08 17.71
C TRP A 84 10.26 3.94 16.58
N ASP A 85 11.27 3.42 15.89
CA ASP A 85 11.80 3.96 14.65
C ASP A 85 10.97 3.45 13.46
N LEU A 86 10.03 4.27 13.01
CA LEU A 86 9.14 3.91 11.92
C LEU A 86 9.85 3.91 10.56
N GLU A 87 10.80 4.83 10.36
CA GLU A 87 11.49 4.96 9.08
C GLU A 87 12.41 3.77 8.84
N ASP A 88 13.24 3.43 9.83
CA ASP A 88 14.07 2.21 9.80
C ASP A 88 13.19 0.97 9.61
N LEU A 89 12.08 0.87 10.34
CA LEU A 89 11.18 -0.28 10.24
C LEU A 89 10.61 -0.47 8.83
N ILE A 90 10.25 0.62 8.13
CA ILE A 90 9.77 0.58 6.74
C ILE A 90 10.91 0.20 5.78
N GLU A 91 12.09 0.79 5.95
CA GLU A 91 13.26 0.54 5.09
C GLU A 91 13.73 -0.90 5.20
N ARG A 92 13.84 -1.38 6.43
CA ARG A 92 14.14 -2.77 6.77
C ARG A 92 13.11 -3.72 6.18
N ALA A 93 11.80 -3.41 6.26
CA ALA A 93 10.76 -4.21 5.62
C ALA A 93 10.97 -4.32 4.10
N ILE A 94 11.25 -3.21 3.43
CA ILE A 94 11.50 -3.17 1.98
C ILE A 94 12.75 -3.98 1.62
N ASP A 95 13.85 -3.76 2.34
CA ASP A 95 15.14 -4.37 2.02
C ASP A 95 15.15 -5.88 2.34
N CYS A 96 14.68 -6.29 3.52
CA CYS A 96 14.56 -7.70 3.87
C CYS A 96 13.65 -8.43 2.87
N PHE A 97 12.52 -7.85 2.45
CA PHE A 97 11.66 -8.51 1.46
C PHE A 97 12.29 -8.57 0.07
N LYS A 98 13.00 -7.52 -0.35
CA LYS A 98 13.79 -7.52 -1.58
C LYS A 98 14.85 -8.64 -1.56
N LYS A 99 15.53 -8.84 -0.43
CA LYS A 99 16.51 -9.91 -0.25
C LYS A 99 15.84 -11.29 -0.21
N LEU A 100 14.72 -11.46 0.49
CA LEU A 100 13.96 -12.72 0.57
C LEU A 100 13.56 -13.22 -0.81
N ARG A 101 13.02 -12.33 -1.66
CA ARG A 101 12.62 -12.68 -3.04
C ARG A 101 13.78 -13.14 -3.93
N ARG A 102 15.03 -12.89 -3.53
CA ARG A 102 16.24 -13.32 -4.26
C ARG A 102 16.84 -14.62 -3.70
N ARG A 103 16.33 -15.13 -2.56
CA ARG A 103 16.82 -16.38 -1.96
C ARG A 103 16.35 -17.60 -2.76
N LYS A 104 17.10 -18.70 -2.65
CA LYS A 104 16.83 -19.97 -3.35
C LYS A 104 15.41 -20.50 -3.09
N ILE A 105 14.87 -20.27 -1.90
CA ILE A 105 13.50 -20.65 -1.53
C ILE A 105 12.43 -19.98 -2.41
N PHE A 106 12.69 -18.78 -2.95
CA PHE A 106 11.82 -18.06 -3.89
C PHE A 106 12.16 -18.34 -5.37
N ARG A 107 13.12 -19.21 -5.69
CA ARG A 107 13.55 -19.47 -7.08
C ARG A 107 12.42 -19.92 -8.01
N LYS A 108 11.41 -20.63 -7.48
CA LYS A 108 10.24 -21.10 -8.24
C LYS A 108 9.05 -20.11 -8.20
N VAL A 109 9.18 -19.01 -7.47
CA VAL A 109 8.19 -17.93 -7.46
C VAL A 109 8.38 -17.13 -8.73
N LYS A 110 7.35 -17.10 -9.58
CA LYS A 110 7.38 -16.35 -10.85
C LYS A 110 7.24 -14.84 -10.61
N GLY A 111 6.77 -14.47 -9.42
CA GLY A 111 6.83 -13.14 -8.79
C GLY A 111 5.58 -12.84 -7.96
N GLY A 112 4.99 -11.65 -8.07
CA GLY A 112 3.69 -11.38 -7.46
C GLY A 112 3.29 -9.91 -7.37
N PHE A 113 2.57 -9.59 -6.30
CA PHE A 113 2.14 -8.24 -5.96
C PHE A 113 2.11 -8.09 -4.45
N TYR A 114 2.56 -6.95 -3.91
CA TYR A 114 2.58 -6.75 -2.47
C TYR A 114 2.23 -5.34 -2.03
N SER A 115 1.76 -5.24 -0.79
CA SER A 115 1.54 -4.01 -0.07
C SER A 115 2.26 -4.03 1.27
N ILE A 116 2.85 -2.90 1.65
CA ILE A 116 3.42 -2.66 2.97
C ILE A 116 2.37 -1.93 3.81
N GLU A 117 1.82 -2.63 4.79
CA GLU A 117 0.85 -2.08 5.74
C GLU A 117 1.59 -1.66 7.01
N VAL A 118 1.50 -0.39 7.37
CA VAL A 118 1.93 0.11 8.68
C VAL A 118 0.70 0.16 9.58
N LYS A 119 0.78 -0.48 10.75
CA LYS A 119 -0.20 -0.35 11.82
C LYS A 119 0.26 0.71 12.82
N PRO A 120 -0.67 1.49 13.41
CA PRO A 120 -0.35 2.43 14.48
C PRO A 120 0.39 1.76 15.64
N PRO A 121 1.19 2.51 16.40
CA PRO A 121 2.02 1.93 17.43
C PRO A 121 1.20 1.49 18.64
N THR A 122 1.63 0.40 19.28
CA THR A 122 1.19 -0.01 20.61
C THR A 122 2.22 0.45 21.66
N ALA A 123 2.17 -0.08 22.88
CA ALA A 123 3.20 0.15 23.91
C ALA A 123 4.61 -0.26 23.47
N GLU A 124 4.73 -1.13 22.46
CA GLU A 124 6.00 -1.66 21.95
C GLU A 124 6.47 -0.95 20.67
N GLY A 125 5.73 0.04 20.19
CA GLY A 125 6.05 0.80 18.97
C GLY A 125 5.24 0.37 17.74
N TRP A 126 5.66 0.87 16.58
CA TRP A 126 5.04 0.68 15.28
C TRP A 126 5.17 -0.76 14.81
N PHE A 127 4.29 -1.16 13.90
CA PHE A 127 4.24 -2.52 13.41
C PHE A 127 4.02 -2.54 11.90
N VAL A 128 4.85 -3.31 11.18
CA VAL A 128 4.82 -3.37 9.71
C VAL A 128 4.54 -4.79 9.26
N HIS A 129 3.55 -4.91 8.37
CA HIS A 129 3.24 -6.13 7.64
C HIS A 129 3.54 -5.97 6.16
N ILE A 130 4.01 -7.04 5.54
CA ILE A 130 4.08 -7.17 4.10
C ILE A 130 3.05 -8.21 3.70
N HIS A 131 2.00 -7.78 3.02
CA HIS A 131 1.01 -8.66 2.42
C HIS A 131 1.36 -8.83 0.95
N ALA A 132 1.69 -10.06 0.55
CA ALA A 132 2.04 -10.40 -0.82
C ALA A 132 1.13 -11.50 -1.35
N VAL A 133 0.68 -11.35 -2.59
CA VAL A 133 0.27 -12.49 -3.39
C VAL A 133 1.45 -12.89 -4.27
N ILE A 134 1.82 -14.16 -4.24
CA ILE A 134 2.91 -14.71 -5.04
C ILE A 134 2.39 -15.82 -5.96
N SER A 135 2.96 -15.92 -7.16
CA SER A 135 2.71 -17.04 -8.09
C SER A 135 3.81 -18.08 -7.95
N GLY A 136 3.47 -19.29 -7.53
CA GLY A 136 4.46 -20.36 -7.38
C GLY A 136 3.97 -21.53 -6.52
N PRO A 137 4.83 -22.55 -6.35
CA PRO A 137 4.52 -23.66 -5.46
C PRO A 137 4.33 -23.16 -4.03
N PHE A 138 3.59 -23.94 -3.23
CA PHE A 138 3.51 -23.68 -1.80
C PHE A 138 4.90 -23.88 -1.19
N ILE A 139 5.33 -22.91 -0.38
CA ILE A 139 6.59 -22.97 0.36
C ILE A 139 6.22 -23.22 1.82
N PRO A 140 6.78 -24.24 2.50
CA PRO A 140 6.49 -24.48 3.91
C PRO A 140 6.76 -23.24 4.76
N GLU A 141 5.79 -22.87 5.60
CA GLU A 141 5.82 -21.65 6.42
C GLU A 141 7.10 -21.56 7.28
N GLY A 142 7.49 -22.65 7.93
CA GLY A 142 8.71 -22.73 8.74
C GLY A 142 9.98 -22.38 7.96
N LYS A 143 10.08 -22.81 6.70
CA LYS A 143 11.23 -22.45 5.85
C LYS A 143 11.26 -20.96 5.51
N ILE A 144 10.10 -20.34 5.27
CA ILE A 144 10.04 -18.89 5.05
C ILE A 144 10.38 -18.15 6.35
N SER A 145 9.90 -18.65 7.49
CA SER A 145 10.16 -18.11 8.82
C SER A 145 11.65 -18.10 9.17
N GLU A 146 12.37 -19.19 8.90
CA GLU A 146 13.83 -19.28 9.05
C GLU A 146 14.56 -18.24 8.20
N GLU A 147 14.22 -18.15 6.91
CA GLU A 147 14.82 -17.20 5.98
C GLU A 147 14.48 -15.75 6.34
N TRP A 148 13.29 -15.51 6.87
CA TRP A 148 12.86 -14.20 7.35
C TRP A 148 13.60 -13.80 8.63
N LYS A 149 13.78 -14.73 9.56
CA LYS A 149 14.57 -14.52 10.78
C LYS A 149 16.03 -14.25 10.46
N ASP A 150 16.61 -14.97 9.52
CA ASP A 150 18.00 -14.76 9.08
C ASP A 150 18.18 -13.37 8.43
N LEU A 151 17.20 -12.92 7.63
CA LEU A 151 17.26 -11.60 6.99
C LEU A 151 17.02 -10.42 7.92
N THR A 152 16.15 -10.61 8.90
CA THR A 152 15.76 -9.54 9.81
C THR A 152 16.63 -9.56 11.07
N GLY A 153 17.10 -10.71 11.52
CA GLY A 153 17.80 -10.92 12.78
C GLY A 153 16.86 -11.15 13.98
N ASP A 154 15.58 -10.78 13.90
CA ASP A 154 14.66 -10.82 15.04
C ASP A 154 13.19 -11.21 14.71
N SER A 155 12.82 -11.27 13.43
CA SER A 155 11.44 -11.40 12.98
C SER A 155 11.24 -12.72 12.27
N TYR A 156 10.35 -13.55 12.78
CA TYR A 156 10.10 -14.91 12.27
C TYR A 156 8.61 -15.18 12.02
N ILE A 157 7.73 -14.21 12.31
CA ILE A 157 6.29 -14.36 12.12
C ILE A 157 5.98 -14.25 10.63
N VAL A 158 5.52 -15.38 10.08
CA VAL A 158 5.13 -15.54 8.69
C VAL A 158 3.81 -16.28 8.65
N LYS A 159 2.96 -15.95 7.68
CA LYS A 159 1.78 -16.75 7.34
C LYS A 159 1.72 -16.97 5.84
N ILE A 160 1.59 -18.21 5.39
CA ILE A 160 1.35 -18.50 3.96
C ILE A 160 0.13 -19.40 3.78
N THR A 161 -0.80 -18.99 2.92
CA THR A 161 -2.00 -19.77 2.60
C THR A 161 -2.15 -19.97 1.11
N ASP A 162 -2.80 -21.06 0.72
CA ASP A 162 -3.25 -21.22 -0.65
C ASP A 162 -4.29 -20.14 -1.00
N ALA A 163 -4.12 -19.50 -2.17
CA ALA A 163 -5.00 -18.45 -2.66
C ALA A 163 -5.45 -18.69 -4.11
N ARG A 164 -5.23 -19.89 -4.66
CA ARG A 164 -5.57 -20.25 -6.05
C ARG A 164 -7.01 -19.94 -6.45
N PHE A 165 -7.94 -20.17 -5.53
CA PHE A 165 -9.39 -19.98 -5.77
C PHE A 165 -9.92 -18.65 -5.25
N ARG A 166 -9.05 -17.81 -4.66
CA ARG A 166 -9.46 -16.51 -4.13
C ARG A 166 -9.58 -15.52 -5.27
N LYS A 167 -10.80 -15.12 -5.60
CA LYS A 167 -11.07 -14.10 -6.62
C LYS A 167 -10.51 -12.74 -6.20
N ASN A 168 -9.93 -12.02 -7.14
CA ASN A 168 -9.44 -10.64 -6.97
C ASN A 168 -8.41 -10.50 -5.82
N ILE A 169 -7.52 -11.49 -5.66
CA ILE A 169 -6.54 -11.49 -4.56
C ILE A 169 -5.61 -10.27 -4.59
N VAL A 170 -5.28 -9.75 -5.78
CA VAL A 170 -4.51 -8.50 -5.89
C VAL A 170 -5.27 -7.31 -5.31
N TYR A 171 -6.60 -7.24 -5.50
CA TYR A 171 -7.41 -6.16 -4.90
C TYR A 171 -7.55 -6.33 -3.40
N TYR A 172 -7.56 -7.57 -2.90
CA TYR A 172 -7.50 -7.81 -1.46
C TYR A 172 -6.19 -7.28 -0.84
N VAL A 173 -5.06 -7.52 -1.52
CA VAL A 173 -3.74 -6.97 -1.14
C VAL A 173 -3.74 -5.44 -1.22
N LEU A 174 -4.23 -4.84 -2.31
CA LEU A 174 -4.39 -3.37 -2.43
C LEU A 174 -5.13 -2.77 -1.24
N GLY A 175 -6.17 -3.47 -0.77
CA GLY A 175 -7.05 -2.99 0.29
C GLY A 175 -6.33 -2.68 1.60
N TYR A 176 -5.20 -3.33 1.92
CA TYR A 176 -4.48 -3.08 3.18
C TYR A 176 -3.93 -1.66 3.33
N THR A 177 -3.75 -0.92 2.23
CA THR A 177 -3.23 0.46 2.26
C THR A 177 -4.20 1.48 1.66
N SER A 178 -5.32 1.02 1.09
CA SER A 178 -6.23 1.89 0.33
C SER A 178 -7.72 1.59 0.52
N ASN A 179 -8.13 0.55 1.25
CA ASN A 179 -9.55 0.33 1.47
C ASN A 179 -10.11 1.30 2.54
N LYS A 180 -11.21 2.00 2.22
CA LYS A 180 -11.88 2.97 3.11
C LYS A 180 -12.18 2.40 4.50
N ALA A 181 -12.80 1.23 4.57
CA ALA A 181 -13.18 0.61 5.83
C ALA A 181 -11.95 0.22 6.66
N LYS A 182 -10.96 -0.44 6.03
CA LYS A 182 -9.71 -0.83 6.71
C LYS A 182 -8.92 0.37 7.22
N ILE A 183 -8.83 1.45 6.43
CA ILE A 183 -8.13 2.68 6.84
C ILE A 183 -8.89 3.38 7.97
N LYS A 184 -10.22 3.48 7.86
CA LYS A 184 -11.06 4.03 8.95
C LYS A 184 -10.88 3.26 10.24
N GLU A 185 -10.88 1.93 10.18
CA GLU A 185 -10.67 1.06 11.33
C GLU A 185 -9.25 1.18 11.90
N THR A 186 -8.23 1.08 11.04
CA THR A 186 -6.81 1.10 11.44
C THR A 186 -6.45 2.39 12.16
N TRP A 187 -6.97 3.54 11.72
CA TRP A 187 -6.63 4.85 12.28
C TRP A 187 -7.69 5.40 13.25
N LYS A 188 -8.67 4.57 13.63
CA LYS A 188 -9.71 4.94 14.62
C LYS A 188 -9.06 5.20 15.97
N GLY A 189 -9.31 6.38 16.56
CA GLY A 189 -8.80 6.75 17.87
C GLY A 189 -7.29 7.01 17.94
N VAL A 190 -6.58 7.02 16.81
CA VAL A 190 -5.16 7.38 16.76
C VAL A 190 -5.01 8.90 16.84
N PRO A 191 -4.22 9.46 17.77
CA PRO A 191 -3.95 10.89 17.84
C PRO A 191 -3.38 11.47 16.54
N GLU A 192 -3.70 12.73 16.22
CA GLU A 192 -3.32 13.33 14.93
C GLU A 192 -1.81 13.42 14.74
N TRP A 193 -1.04 13.79 15.77
CA TRP A 193 0.43 13.82 15.70
C TRP A 193 1.05 12.46 15.34
N ARG A 194 0.40 11.33 15.69
CA ARG A 194 0.86 10.00 15.26
C ARG A 194 0.55 9.75 13.79
N LYS A 195 -0.61 10.21 13.31
CA LYS A 195 -0.95 10.15 11.89
C LYS A 195 0.03 10.98 11.08
N GLU A 196 0.36 12.19 11.53
CA GLU A 196 1.36 13.07 10.91
C GLU A 196 2.73 12.41 10.83
N LYS A 197 3.22 11.83 11.93
CA LYS A 197 4.47 11.05 11.93
C LYS A 197 4.45 9.93 10.89
N PHE A 198 3.33 9.23 10.76
CA PHE A 198 3.17 8.23 9.71
C PHE A 198 3.18 8.84 8.30
N GLU A 199 2.39 9.89 8.05
CA GLU A 199 2.32 10.56 6.74
C GLU A 199 3.70 11.05 6.28
N GLU A 200 4.49 11.60 7.20
CA GLU A 200 5.87 12.02 6.97
C GLU A 200 6.76 10.83 6.62
N ALA A 201 6.79 9.80 7.47
CA ALA A 201 7.64 8.62 7.28
C ALA A 201 7.37 7.91 5.95
N VAL A 202 6.12 7.92 5.47
CA VAL A 202 5.73 7.25 4.21
C VAL A 202 5.65 8.21 3.02
N LYS A 203 5.91 9.50 3.21
CA LYS A 203 5.88 10.52 2.15
C LYS A 203 6.82 10.09 1.02
N ASN A 204 6.35 10.19 -0.22
CA ASN A 204 7.09 9.76 -1.42
C ASN A 204 7.50 8.27 -1.48
N ARG A 205 7.18 7.44 -0.47
CA ARG A 205 7.44 6.00 -0.50
C ARG A 205 6.32 5.26 -1.22
N ARG A 206 6.67 4.30 -2.08
CA ARG A 206 5.70 3.43 -2.76
C ARG A 206 5.38 2.20 -1.91
N LEU A 207 4.23 2.20 -1.23
CA LEU A 207 3.79 1.10 -0.36
C LEU A 207 3.10 -0.05 -1.10
N ILE A 208 2.87 0.09 -2.41
CA ILE A 208 2.21 -0.92 -3.26
C ILE A 208 3.04 -1.13 -4.51
N GLN A 209 3.53 -2.35 -4.71
CA GLN A 209 4.44 -2.65 -5.81
C GLN A 209 4.19 -4.05 -6.38
N PRO A 210 4.35 -4.20 -7.71
CA PRO A 210 4.46 -5.53 -8.28
C PRO A 210 5.81 -6.15 -7.90
N ALA A 211 5.80 -7.46 -7.64
CA ALA A 211 6.97 -8.25 -7.28
C ALA A 211 7.40 -9.15 -8.44
N LEU A 212 7.57 -8.59 -9.64
CA LEU A 212 7.92 -9.34 -10.85
C LEU A 212 9.29 -10.02 -10.75
N VAL A 213 9.42 -11.19 -11.37
CA VAL A 213 10.70 -11.80 -11.75
C VAL A 213 10.80 -11.66 -13.27
N GLY A 214 11.42 -10.58 -13.76
CA GLY A 214 11.49 -10.24 -15.19
C GLY A 214 10.73 -8.95 -15.56
N ASN A 215 10.74 -8.59 -16.85
CA ASN A 215 10.18 -7.34 -17.37
C ASN A 215 8.72 -7.45 -17.85
N THR A 216 8.15 -8.65 -17.94
CA THR A 216 6.84 -8.87 -18.56
C THR A 216 5.92 -9.70 -17.67
N TRP A 217 4.64 -9.33 -17.69
CA TRP A 217 3.57 -9.97 -16.92
C TRP A 217 2.88 -11.12 -17.66
N ASP A 218 3.14 -11.30 -18.96
CA ASP A 218 2.48 -12.33 -19.76
C ASP A 218 2.93 -13.76 -19.39
N GLU A 219 4.04 -13.86 -18.64
CA GLU A 219 4.57 -15.11 -18.08
C GLU A 219 4.04 -15.40 -16.65
N PHE A 220 3.09 -14.58 -16.16
CA PHE A 220 2.68 -14.44 -14.75
C PHE A 220 1.28 -14.99 -14.41
#